data_AF-A0A6M1PSE3-F1
#
_entry.id   AF-A0A6M1PSE3-F1
#
_cell.length_a   1.000
_cell.length_b   1.000
_cell.length_c   1.000
_cell.angle_alpha   90.00
_cell.angle_beta   90.00
_cell.angle_gamma   90.00
#
_symmetry.space_group_name_H-M   'P 1'
#
loop_
_entity.id
_entity.type
_entity.pdbx_description
1 polymer ?
#
loop_
_entity_poly.entity_id
_entity_poly.type
_entity_poly.pdbx_seq_one_letter_code
_entity_poly.pdbx_strand_id
1 'polypeptide(L)'
;MREQEYDSVLIERRAEEPVIPLHLFKNRNVVVLSILVFILMLGIMGGIALFPFFSQNVMGLTPTASGYLSLAFMAGVIPASIVFGSLITRVAYRNLFILFFTLPIAGFFLLSRISIHTGVLYIIVCFVILGVGMGAMFGGNTLIVQESVDKKHSGIALSTVQLFQSLGATIGLSVFGSLLSGHISRGVAPLSSQLPPGTSENLAAGGIPAGISPQLLNEVKTVFTQAFQNVFSISLVFVILTFFICWFLKKEVLSPKKEESAETVTGTIPETL
;
A
#
# COMPACT_ATOMS: atom_id res chain seq x y z
N MET A 1 26.44 12.72 -22.13
CA MET A 1 25.50 12.18 -21.12
C MET A 1 24.08 11.98 -21.66
N ARG A 2 23.54 12.82 -22.56
CA ARG A 2 22.20 12.64 -23.15
C ARG A 2 22.10 11.59 -24.27
N GLU A 3 23.21 11.17 -24.86
CA GLU A 3 23.22 10.15 -25.94
C GLU A 3 23.27 8.70 -25.44
N GLN A 4 23.73 8.45 -24.20
CA GLN A 4 23.74 7.09 -23.61
C GLN A 4 22.35 6.61 -23.18
N GLU A 5 21.40 7.53 -22.96
CA GLU A 5 20.03 7.22 -22.53
C GLU A 5 19.15 6.70 -23.68
N TYR A 6 19.49 7.03 -24.93
CA TYR A 6 18.75 6.56 -26.10
C TYR A 6 19.18 5.16 -26.53
N ASP A 7 20.47 4.83 -26.36
CA ASP A 7 20.99 3.50 -26.68
C ASP A 7 20.47 2.44 -25.71
N SER A 8 20.29 2.74 -24.42
CA SER A 8 19.72 1.77 -23.48
C SER A 8 18.28 1.37 -23.83
N VAL A 9 17.46 2.33 -24.28
CA VAL A 9 16.06 2.07 -24.67
C VAL A 9 15.97 1.25 -25.96
N LEU A 10 16.88 1.47 -26.92
CA LEU A 10 16.94 0.70 -28.17
C LEU A 10 17.56 -0.70 -27.97
N ILE A 11 18.50 -0.84 -27.03
CA ILE A 11 19.14 -2.11 -26.67
C ILE A 11 18.21 -2.98 -25.81
N GLU A 12 17.45 -2.40 -24.86
CA GLU A 12 16.44 -3.12 -24.08
C GLU A 12 15.34 -3.72 -24.97
N ARG A 13 15.01 -3.04 -26.08
CA ARG A 13 14.03 -3.54 -27.05
C ARG A 13 14.52 -4.79 -27.81
N ARG A 14 15.81 -5.10 -27.75
CA ARG A 14 16.46 -6.20 -28.48
C ARG A 14 17.10 -7.25 -27.56
N ALA A 15 17.01 -7.07 -26.23
CA ALA A 15 17.40 -8.07 -25.25
C ALA A 15 16.35 -9.20 -25.21
N GLU A 16 16.81 -10.45 -25.07
CA GLU A 16 15.97 -11.65 -25.08
C GLU A 16 14.99 -11.72 -23.87
N GLU A 17 15.28 -10.98 -22.80
CA GLU A 17 14.45 -10.81 -21.60
C GLU A 17 14.44 -9.34 -21.11
N PRO A 18 13.62 -8.46 -21.68
CA PRO A 18 13.47 -7.09 -21.17
C PRO A 18 12.81 -7.11 -19.77
N VAL A 19 13.31 -6.27 -18.85
CA VAL A 19 12.78 -6.14 -17.47
C VAL A 19 11.29 -5.78 -17.47
N ILE A 20 10.85 -5.02 -18.47
CA ILE A 20 9.42 -4.78 -18.75
C ILE A 20 9.14 -4.96 -20.25
N PRO A 21 8.62 -6.12 -20.68
CA PRO A 21 8.21 -6.32 -22.06
C PRO A 21 7.09 -5.34 -22.41
N LEU A 22 7.38 -4.40 -23.30
CA LEU A 22 6.43 -3.36 -23.73
C LEU A 22 5.12 -3.94 -24.31
N HIS A 23 5.13 -5.20 -24.75
CA HIS A 23 3.92 -5.90 -25.20
C HIS A 23 2.91 -6.15 -24.08
N LEU A 24 3.33 -6.24 -22.81
CA LEU A 24 2.42 -6.40 -21.66
C LEU A 24 1.57 -5.15 -21.43
N PHE A 25 2.08 -3.96 -21.76
CA PHE A 25 1.28 -2.72 -21.72
C PHE A 25 0.22 -2.62 -22.82
N LYS A 26 0.21 -3.53 -23.81
CA LYS A 26 -0.95 -3.67 -24.71
C LYS A 26 -2.14 -4.29 -24.01
N ASN A 27 -1.92 -5.02 -22.92
CA ASN A 27 -3.00 -5.59 -22.13
C ASN A 27 -3.58 -4.54 -21.19
N ARG A 28 -4.78 -4.08 -21.53
CA ARG A 28 -5.52 -3.09 -20.74
C ARG A 28 -5.68 -3.48 -19.27
N ASN A 29 -5.83 -4.77 -18.94
CA ASN A 29 -5.98 -5.21 -17.55
C ASN A 29 -4.69 -4.99 -16.76
N VAL A 30 -3.53 -5.35 -17.34
CA VAL A 30 -2.22 -5.17 -16.70
C VAL A 30 -1.96 -3.67 -16.47
N VAL A 31 -2.23 -2.82 -17.46
CA VAL A 31 -2.06 -1.35 -17.33
C VAL A 31 -2.95 -0.78 -16.22
N VAL A 32 -4.25 -1.08 -16.24
CA VAL A 32 -5.20 -0.55 -15.25
C VAL A 32 -4.82 -1.03 -13.86
N LEU A 33 -4.42 -2.29 -13.72
CA LEU A 33 -4.04 -2.88 -12.45
C LEU A 33 -2.72 -2.32 -11.91
N SER A 34 -1.72 -2.10 -12.77
CA SER A 34 -0.48 -1.39 -12.43
C SER A 34 -0.76 0.02 -11.91
N ILE A 35 -1.61 0.79 -12.59
CA ILE A 35 -1.99 2.15 -12.15
C ILE A 35 -2.74 2.11 -10.82
N LEU A 36 -3.70 1.19 -10.68
CA LEU A 36 -4.48 1.00 -9.48
C LEU A 36 -3.58 0.70 -8.27
N VAL A 37 -2.68 -0.28 -8.41
CA VAL A 37 -1.76 -0.69 -7.34
C VAL A 37 -0.74 0.41 -7.03
N PHE A 38 -0.26 1.13 -8.04
CA PHE A 38 0.63 2.28 -7.85
C PHE A 38 -0.03 3.37 -7.00
N ILE A 39 -1.22 3.84 -7.38
CA ILE A 39 -1.93 4.91 -6.68
C ILE A 39 -2.34 4.47 -5.26
N LEU A 40 -2.80 3.23 -5.13
CA LEU A 40 -3.13 2.66 -3.84
C LEU A 40 -1.94 2.61 -2.89
N MET A 41 -0.80 2.08 -3.35
CA MET A 41 0.41 2.00 -2.52
C MET A 41 0.99 3.36 -2.21
N LEU A 42 0.92 4.31 -3.14
CA LEU A 42 1.30 5.69 -2.90
C LEU A 42 0.51 6.29 -1.72
N GLY A 43 -0.81 6.15 -1.72
CA GLY A 43 -1.65 6.64 -0.62
C GLY A 43 -1.44 5.88 0.69
N ILE A 44 -1.34 4.55 0.62
CA ILE A 44 -1.30 3.69 1.80
C ILE A 44 0.06 3.71 2.50
N MET A 45 1.15 3.56 1.76
CA MET A 45 2.49 3.61 2.37
C MET A 45 2.79 4.99 2.92
N GLY A 46 2.32 6.06 2.26
CA GLY A 46 2.43 7.41 2.78
C GLY A 46 1.75 7.60 4.15
N GLY A 47 0.58 6.98 4.36
CA GLY A 47 -0.15 7.08 5.62
C GLY A 47 0.32 6.11 6.71
N ILE A 48 0.32 4.81 6.40
CA ILE A 48 0.53 3.74 7.39
C ILE A 48 2.00 3.63 7.78
N ALA A 49 2.96 3.83 6.87
CA ALA A 49 4.38 3.66 7.21
C ALA A 49 4.88 4.69 8.22
N LEU A 50 4.20 5.85 8.32
CA LEU A 50 4.51 6.89 9.31
C LEU A 50 3.78 6.65 10.64
N PHE A 51 2.84 5.71 10.72
CA PHE A 51 2.07 5.44 11.93
C PHE A 51 2.91 5.07 13.17
N PRO A 52 4.00 4.28 13.08
CA PRO A 52 4.85 4.03 14.24
C PRO A 52 5.41 5.30 14.87
N PHE A 53 5.63 6.36 14.09
CA PHE A 53 6.02 7.66 14.62
C PHE A 53 4.87 8.32 15.37
N PHE A 54 3.63 8.21 14.89
CA PHE A 54 2.45 8.71 15.60
C PHE A 54 2.25 8.00 16.95
N SER A 55 2.28 6.67 16.96
CA SER A 55 2.06 5.89 18.18
C SER A 55 3.14 6.13 19.24
N GLN A 56 4.39 6.32 18.83
CA GLN A 56 5.48 6.62 19.76
C GLN A 56 5.43 8.06 20.27
N ASN A 57 5.29 9.05 19.38
CA ASN A 57 5.41 10.46 19.77
C ASN A 57 4.11 11.04 20.36
N VAL A 58 2.95 10.71 19.79
CA VAL A 58 1.66 11.25 20.25
C VAL A 58 1.10 10.40 21.37
N MET A 59 0.96 9.09 21.14
CA MET A 59 0.34 8.17 22.10
C MET A 59 1.32 7.75 23.22
N GLY A 60 2.63 7.98 23.06
CA GLY A 60 3.63 7.61 24.08
C GLY A 60 3.83 6.10 24.22
N LEU A 61 3.49 5.32 23.19
CA LEU A 61 3.65 3.87 23.20
C LEU A 61 5.12 3.48 22.97
N THR A 62 5.52 2.34 23.51
CA THR A 62 6.84 1.77 23.22
C THR A 62 6.92 1.29 21.75
N PRO A 63 8.13 1.14 21.19
CA PRO A 63 8.31 0.54 19.87
C PRO A 63 7.62 -0.83 19.74
N THR A 64 7.71 -1.67 20.80
CA THR A 64 7.07 -2.98 20.86
C THR A 64 5.55 -2.88 20.80
N ALA A 65 4.94 -1.99 21.59
CA ALA A 65 3.49 -1.79 21.58
C ALA A 65 2.99 -1.24 20.24
N SER A 66 3.78 -0.37 19.59
CA SER A 66 3.51 0.11 18.23
C SER A 66 3.55 -1.03 17.21
N GLY A 67 4.47 -1.98 17.36
CA GLY A 67 4.53 -3.19 16.54
C GLY A 67 3.27 -4.06 16.67
N TYR A 68 2.69 -4.18 17.87
CA TYR A 68 1.43 -4.90 18.05
C TYR A 68 0.26 -4.27 17.30
N LEU A 69 0.24 -2.94 17.14
CA LEU A 69 -0.78 -2.28 16.30
C LEU A 69 -0.65 -2.67 14.82
N SER A 70 0.58 -2.81 14.32
CA SER A 70 0.81 -3.32 12.96
C SER A 70 0.32 -4.76 12.77
N LEU A 71 0.33 -5.58 13.83
CA LEU A 71 -0.27 -6.92 13.79
C LEU A 71 -1.79 -6.86 13.61
N ALA A 72 -2.48 -5.87 14.18
CA ALA A 72 -3.92 -5.71 14.00
C ALA A 72 -4.28 -5.44 12.52
N PHE A 73 -3.44 -4.70 11.80
CA PHE A 73 -3.59 -4.52 10.36
C PHE A 73 -3.47 -5.86 9.61
N MET A 74 -2.43 -6.64 9.91
CA MET A 74 -2.24 -7.98 9.32
C MET A 74 -3.37 -8.95 9.68
N ALA A 75 -3.90 -8.88 10.90
CA ALA A 75 -5.04 -9.66 11.36
C ALA A 75 -6.31 -9.38 10.54
N GLY A 76 -6.47 -8.18 9.97
CA GLY A 76 -7.50 -7.88 8.99
C GLY A 76 -7.18 -8.41 7.59
N VAL A 77 -5.93 -8.24 7.13
CA VAL A 77 -5.48 -8.62 5.77
C VAL A 77 -5.60 -10.12 5.51
N ILE A 78 -5.11 -10.95 6.42
CA ILE A 78 -5.01 -12.41 6.23
C ILE A 78 -6.39 -13.07 6.00
N PRO A 79 -7.40 -12.93 6.87
CA PRO A 79 -8.70 -13.55 6.65
C PRO A 79 -9.41 -12.96 5.41
N ALA A 80 -9.25 -11.66 5.18
CA ALA A 80 -9.87 -10.98 4.05
C ALA A 80 -9.31 -11.45 2.70
N SER A 81 -8.00 -11.73 2.61
CA SER A 81 -7.39 -12.25 1.38
C SER A 81 -7.88 -13.66 1.05
N ILE A 82 -8.08 -14.50 2.07
CA ILE A 82 -8.66 -15.85 1.91
C ILE A 82 -10.11 -15.76 1.42
N VAL A 83 -10.93 -14.93 2.07
CA VAL A 83 -12.32 -14.71 1.67
C VAL A 83 -12.41 -14.18 0.24
N PHE A 84 -11.58 -13.20 -0.08
CA PHE A 84 -11.52 -12.60 -1.42
C PHE A 84 -11.11 -13.63 -2.48
N GLY A 85 -10.04 -14.40 -2.24
CA GLY A 85 -9.56 -15.44 -3.15
C GLY A 85 -10.58 -16.56 -3.40
N SER A 86 -11.40 -16.89 -2.39
CA SER A 86 -12.53 -17.82 -2.58
C SER A 86 -13.64 -17.19 -3.44
N LEU A 87 -13.99 -15.94 -3.16
CA LEU A 87 -15.13 -15.26 -3.76
C LEU A 87 -14.88 -14.81 -5.21
N ILE A 88 -13.62 -14.58 -5.59
CA ILE A 88 -13.24 -14.11 -6.94
C ILE A 88 -13.54 -15.13 -8.04
N THR A 89 -13.68 -16.41 -7.68
CA THR A 89 -14.10 -17.48 -8.60
C THR A 89 -15.62 -17.50 -8.88
N ARG A 90 -16.41 -16.80 -8.05
CA ARG A 90 -17.88 -16.78 -8.10
C ARG A 90 -18.46 -15.42 -8.48
N VAL A 91 -17.75 -14.34 -8.16
CA VAL A 91 -18.18 -12.96 -8.36
C VAL A 91 -17.17 -12.22 -9.23
N ALA A 92 -17.65 -11.33 -10.09
CA ALA A 92 -16.78 -10.52 -10.93
C ALA A 92 -15.81 -9.70 -10.06
N TYR A 93 -14.51 -9.79 -10.34
CA TYR A 93 -13.49 -9.21 -9.47
C TYR A 93 -13.65 -7.70 -9.32
N ARG A 94 -14.11 -6.99 -10.36
CA ARG A 94 -14.43 -5.56 -10.27
C ARG A 94 -15.40 -5.25 -9.11
N ASN A 95 -16.48 -6.02 -8.96
CA ASN A 95 -17.47 -5.79 -7.91
C ASN A 95 -16.88 -6.05 -6.51
N LEU A 96 -16.01 -7.06 -6.41
CA LEU A 96 -15.32 -7.36 -5.16
C LEU A 96 -14.34 -6.25 -4.78
N PHE A 97 -13.52 -5.77 -5.73
CA PHE A 97 -12.61 -4.65 -5.50
C PHE A 97 -13.34 -3.39 -5.03
N ILE A 98 -14.47 -3.06 -5.66
CA ILE A 98 -15.32 -1.95 -5.25
C ILE A 98 -15.81 -2.15 -3.81
N LEU A 99 -16.35 -3.32 -3.48
CA LEU A 99 -16.86 -3.60 -2.13
C LEU A 99 -15.74 -3.50 -1.08
N PHE A 100 -14.62 -4.15 -1.31
CA PHE A 100 -13.51 -4.17 -0.36
C PHE A 100 -12.86 -2.79 -0.20
N PHE A 101 -12.75 -1.99 -1.27
CA PHE A 101 -12.14 -0.66 -1.20
C PHE A 101 -13.02 0.39 -0.52
N THR A 102 -14.27 0.08 -0.17
CA THR A 102 -15.04 0.93 0.74
C THR A 102 -14.47 0.94 2.17
N LEU A 103 -13.85 -0.17 2.60
CA LEU A 103 -13.30 -0.31 3.95
C LEU A 103 -12.06 0.56 4.18
N PRO A 104 -11.06 0.63 3.27
CA PRO A 104 -9.93 1.52 3.44
C PRO A 104 -10.34 3.00 3.43
N ILE A 105 -11.36 3.38 2.65
CA ILE A 105 -11.94 4.74 2.71
C ILE A 105 -12.46 5.03 4.11
N ALA A 106 -13.26 4.12 4.68
CA ALA A 106 -13.74 4.26 6.05
C ALA A 106 -12.58 4.32 7.06
N GLY A 107 -11.60 3.42 6.96
CA GLY A 107 -10.46 3.38 7.87
C GLY A 107 -9.62 4.67 7.85
N PHE A 108 -9.27 5.20 6.67
CA PHE A 108 -8.56 6.47 6.55
C PHE A 108 -9.41 7.67 6.96
N PHE A 109 -10.72 7.64 6.72
CA PHE A 109 -11.63 8.66 7.22
C PHE A 109 -11.65 8.68 8.75
N LEU A 110 -11.75 7.52 9.40
CA LEU A 110 -11.66 7.42 10.86
C LEU A 110 -10.29 7.89 11.38
N LEU A 111 -9.19 7.53 10.70
CA LEU A 111 -7.85 7.96 11.07
C LEU A 111 -7.62 9.47 10.86
N SER A 112 -8.28 10.09 9.89
CA SER A 112 -8.22 11.55 9.70
C SER A 112 -8.82 12.34 10.88
N ARG A 113 -9.60 11.67 11.75
CA ARG A 113 -10.27 12.25 12.92
C ARG A 113 -9.56 11.93 14.25
N ILE A 114 -8.37 11.36 14.22
CA ILE A 114 -7.61 11.07 15.44
C ILE A 114 -7.29 12.34 16.23
N SER A 115 -7.20 12.20 17.54
CA SER A 115 -6.87 13.27 18.47
C SER A 115 -5.79 12.79 19.44
N ILE A 116 -5.25 13.69 20.25
CA ILE A 116 -4.25 13.39 21.28
C ILE A 116 -4.82 12.40 22.32
N HIS A 117 -6.15 12.36 22.48
CA HIS A 117 -6.85 11.46 23.40
C HIS A 117 -7.34 10.17 22.75
N THR A 118 -6.95 9.88 21.51
CA THR A 118 -7.39 8.67 20.83
C THR A 118 -6.86 7.42 21.55
N GLY A 119 -7.79 6.56 21.96
CA GLY A 119 -7.46 5.29 22.62
C GLY A 119 -6.87 4.26 21.66
N VAL A 120 -6.07 3.34 22.20
CA VAL A 120 -5.45 2.21 21.48
C VAL A 120 -6.50 1.37 20.74
N LEU A 121 -7.65 1.12 21.38
CA LEU A 121 -8.73 0.32 20.79
C LEU A 121 -9.29 0.94 19.50
N TYR A 122 -9.40 2.26 19.45
CA TYR A 122 -9.87 2.97 18.25
C TYR A 122 -8.93 2.72 17.06
N ILE A 123 -7.62 2.81 17.30
CA ILE A 123 -6.60 2.52 16.28
C ILE A 123 -6.69 1.07 15.83
N ILE A 124 -6.80 0.11 16.77
CA ILE A 124 -6.91 -1.32 16.44
C ILE A 124 -8.09 -1.55 15.49
N VAL A 125 -9.27 -0.99 15.80
CA VAL A 125 -10.46 -1.10 14.94
C VAL A 125 -10.20 -0.49 13.56
N CYS A 126 -9.61 0.71 13.50
CA CYS A 126 -9.27 1.35 12.22
C CYS A 126 -8.31 0.49 11.39
N PHE A 127 -7.28 -0.08 12.03
CA PHE A 127 -6.27 -0.90 11.37
C PHE A 127 -6.83 -2.22 10.88
N VAL A 128 -7.71 -2.86 11.65
CA VAL A 128 -8.43 -4.05 11.20
C VAL A 128 -9.30 -3.71 9.99
N ILE A 129 -10.06 -2.61 10.01
CA ILE A 129 -10.89 -2.17 8.88
C ILE A 129 -10.04 -1.92 7.63
N LEU A 130 -8.93 -1.19 7.77
CA LEU A 130 -7.97 -0.97 6.69
C LEU A 130 -7.42 -2.30 6.16
N GLY A 131 -7.03 -3.21 7.06
CA GLY A 131 -6.48 -4.51 6.73
C GLY A 131 -7.47 -5.38 5.96
N VAL A 132 -8.72 -5.45 6.40
CA VAL A 132 -9.77 -6.21 5.71
C VAL A 132 -9.96 -5.70 4.28
N GLY A 133 -10.00 -4.38 4.07
CA GLY A 133 -10.07 -3.81 2.73
C GLY A 133 -8.85 -4.14 1.86
N MET A 134 -7.66 -4.16 2.47
CA MET A 134 -6.40 -4.47 1.80
C MET A 134 -6.21 -5.95 1.46
N GLY A 135 -6.93 -6.86 2.12
CA GLY A 135 -6.89 -8.29 1.80
C GLY A 135 -7.22 -8.59 0.34
N ALA A 136 -8.14 -7.82 -0.26
CA ALA A 136 -8.50 -7.91 -1.67
C ALA A 136 -7.31 -7.65 -2.60
N MET A 137 -6.40 -6.75 -2.22
CA MET A 137 -5.25 -6.40 -3.04
C MET A 137 -4.24 -7.54 -3.08
N PHE A 138 -3.86 -8.08 -1.91
CA PHE A 138 -2.82 -9.12 -1.83
C PHE A 138 -3.24 -10.44 -2.46
N GLY A 139 -4.51 -10.84 -2.31
CA GLY A 139 -5.04 -12.04 -2.96
C GLY A 139 -5.44 -11.81 -4.42
N GLY A 140 -6.12 -10.69 -4.71
CA GLY A 140 -6.76 -10.47 -6.00
C GLY A 140 -5.85 -10.03 -7.12
N ASN A 141 -4.88 -9.17 -6.83
CA ASN A 141 -3.98 -8.63 -7.85
C ASN A 141 -3.24 -9.77 -8.58
N THR A 142 -2.62 -10.66 -7.81
CA THR A 142 -1.85 -11.79 -8.35
C THR A 142 -2.70 -12.69 -9.23
N LEU A 143 -3.90 -13.06 -8.80
CA LEU A 143 -4.81 -13.91 -9.59
C LEU A 143 -5.27 -13.23 -10.88
N ILE A 144 -5.62 -11.94 -10.83
CA ILE A 144 -6.08 -11.20 -12.01
C ILE A 144 -4.95 -11.07 -13.04
N VAL A 145 -3.72 -10.79 -12.58
CA VAL A 145 -2.55 -10.73 -13.47
C VAL A 145 -2.32 -12.08 -14.13
N GLN A 146 -2.31 -13.16 -13.34
CA GLN A 146 -2.08 -14.52 -13.83
C GLN A 146 -3.08 -14.95 -14.90
N GLU A 147 -4.36 -14.61 -14.75
CA GLU A 147 -5.39 -14.96 -15.74
C GLU A 147 -5.38 -14.03 -16.96
N SER A 148 -4.98 -12.77 -16.78
CA SER A 148 -5.02 -11.79 -17.86
C SER A 148 -3.97 -12.04 -18.94
N VAL A 149 -2.95 -12.88 -18.69
CA VAL A 149 -1.83 -13.13 -19.60
C VAL A 149 -1.57 -14.61 -19.78
N ASP A 150 -0.87 -14.98 -20.86
CA ASP A 150 -0.44 -16.36 -21.06
C ASP A 150 0.48 -16.83 -19.93
N LYS A 151 0.39 -18.11 -19.54
CA LYS A 151 1.20 -18.70 -18.45
C LYS A 151 2.69 -18.40 -18.58
N LYS A 152 3.21 -18.38 -19.82
CA LYS A 152 4.62 -18.09 -20.14
C LYS A 152 5.04 -16.65 -19.81
N HIS A 153 4.08 -15.71 -19.78
CA HIS A 153 4.31 -14.29 -19.50
C HIS A 153 3.82 -13.86 -18.10
N SER A 154 3.18 -14.76 -17.34
CA SER A 154 2.64 -14.46 -16.02
C SER A 154 3.70 -13.98 -15.02
N GLY A 155 4.90 -14.57 -15.04
CA GLY A 155 5.99 -14.15 -14.16
C GLY A 155 6.39 -12.70 -14.42
N ILE A 156 6.55 -12.34 -15.70
CA ILE A 156 6.97 -11.00 -16.09
C ILE A 156 5.87 -9.97 -15.83
N ALA A 157 4.61 -10.32 -16.08
CA ALA A 157 3.46 -9.46 -15.78
C ALA A 157 3.35 -9.18 -14.27
N LEU A 158 3.52 -10.19 -13.42
CA LEU A 158 3.46 -10.03 -11.97
C LEU A 158 4.61 -9.15 -11.47
N SER A 159 5.84 -9.38 -11.96
CA SER A 159 6.99 -8.52 -11.65
C SER A 159 6.77 -7.08 -12.08
N THR A 160 6.12 -6.85 -13.23
CA THR A 160 5.77 -5.50 -13.69
C THR A 160 4.81 -4.83 -12.71
N VAL A 161 3.72 -5.50 -12.32
CA VAL A 161 2.78 -4.93 -11.34
C VAL A 161 3.46 -4.69 -9.99
N GLN A 162 4.32 -5.61 -9.54
CA GLN A 162 5.09 -5.46 -8.30
C GLN A 162 6.08 -4.28 -8.38
N LEU A 163 6.67 -4.00 -9.54
CA LEU A 163 7.51 -2.83 -9.75
C LEU A 163 6.71 -1.54 -9.54
N PHE A 164 5.53 -1.42 -10.17
CA PHE A 164 4.63 -0.28 -9.94
C PHE A 164 4.19 -0.17 -8.48
N GLN A 165 3.92 -1.30 -7.83
CA GLN A 165 3.62 -1.36 -6.41
C GLN A 165 4.75 -0.78 -5.56
N SER A 166 5.99 -1.21 -5.81
CA SER A 166 7.18 -0.73 -5.09
C SER A 166 7.47 0.74 -5.38
N LEU A 167 7.32 1.20 -6.62
CA LEU A 167 7.46 2.62 -6.98
C LEU A 167 6.43 3.47 -6.23
N GLY A 168 5.17 3.05 -6.22
CA GLY A 168 4.11 3.71 -5.46
C GLY A 168 4.45 3.79 -3.97
N ALA A 169 4.90 2.67 -3.39
CA ALA A 169 5.30 2.61 -1.98
C ALA A 169 6.46 3.57 -1.64
N THR A 170 7.52 3.56 -2.43
CA THR A 170 8.71 4.40 -2.22
C THR A 170 8.39 5.88 -2.40
N ILE A 171 7.69 6.25 -3.48
CA ILE A 171 7.28 7.63 -3.73
C ILE A 171 6.31 8.09 -2.64
N GLY A 172 5.33 7.27 -2.28
CA GLY A 172 4.37 7.56 -1.22
C GLY A 172 5.07 7.86 0.10
N LEU A 173 6.00 7.00 0.53
CA LEU A 173 6.76 7.22 1.76
C LEU A 173 7.59 8.51 1.72
N SER A 174 8.29 8.78 0.61
CA SER A 174 9.14 9.97 0.47
C SER A 174 8.33 11.27 0.47
N VAL A 175 7.27 11.33 -0.34
CA VAL A 175 6.40 12.51 -0.46
C VAL A 175 5.69 12.77 0.86
N PHE A 176 5.09 11.75 1.47
CA PHE A 176 4.36 11.93 2.73
C PHE A 176 5.30 12.22 3.90
N GLY A 177 6.49 11.62 3.94
CA GLY A 177 7.51 11.95 4.93
C GLY A 177 7.96 13.42 4.83
N SER A 178 8.19 13.92 3.61
CA SER A 178 8.51 15.32 3.36
C SER A 178 7.35 16.25 3.76
N LEU A 179 6.11 15.89 3.42
CA LEU A 179 4.91 16.65 3.83
C LEU A 179 4.78 16.67 5.35
N LEU A 180 4.90 15.53 6.03
CA LEU A 180 4.81 15.41 7.48
C LEU A 180 5.88 16.29 8.15
N SER A 181 7.13 16.17 7.71
CA SER A 181 8.25 16.96 8.24
C SER A 181 8.06 18.46 8.01
N GLY A 182 7.57 18.86 6.84
CA GLY A 182 7.24 20.25 6.53
C GLY A 182 6.06 20.80 7.32
N HIS A 183 5.05 19.99 7.63
CA HIS A 183 3.95 20.36 8.52
C HIS A 183 4.41 20.52 9.97
N ILE A 184 5.21 19.59 10.48
CA ILE A 184 5.78 19.66 11.84
C ILE A 184 6.69 20.89 11.97
N SER A 185 7.61 21.10 11.02
CA SER A 185 8.52 22.25 11.02
C SER A 185 7.76 23.59 11.08
N ARG A 186 6.70 23.73 10.29
CA ARG A 186 5.85 24.94 10.31
C ARG A 186 5.06 25.10 11.60
N GLY A 187 4.53 24.01 12.17
CA GLY A 187 3.78 24.05 13.42
C GLY A 187 4.66 24.26 14.66
N VAL A 188 5.93 23.84 14.61
CA VAL A 188 6.91 24.03 15.68
C VAL A 188 7.61 25.38 15.60
N ALA A 189 7.66 26.04 14.44
CA ALA A 189 8.33 27.34 14.27
C ALA A 189 7.90 28.42 15.30
N PRO A 190 6.60 28.59 15.65
CA PRO A 190 6.17 29.51 16.70
C PRO A 190 6.64 29.14 18.12
N LEU A 191 6.99 27.86 18.33
CA LEU A 191 7.43 27.29 19.60
C LEU A 191 8.96 27.25 19.73
N SER A 192 9.69 27.57 18.65
CA SER A 192 11.14 27.44 18.56
C SER A 192 11.91 28.20 19.64
N SER A 193 11.41 29.36 20.08
CA SER A 193 12.03 30.16 21.14
C SER A 193 11.91 29.54 22.54
N GLN A 194 11.03 28.56 22.71
CA GLN A 194 10.80 27.84 23.97
C GLN A 194 11.46 26.46 23.98
N LEU A 195 12.02 26.03 22.84
CA LEU A 195 12.64 24.72 22.68
C LEU A 195 14.16 24.81 22.85
N PRO A 196 14.81 23.77 23.40
CA PRO A 196 16.27 23.71 23.45
C PRO A 196 16.89 23.79 22.03
N PRO A 197 18.09 24.39 21.87
CA PRO A 197 18.77 24.45 20.58
C PRO A 197 18.94 23.06 19.94
N GLY A 198 18.69 22.92 18.63
CA GLY A 198 18.78 21.64 17.90
C GLY A 198 17.57 20.71 18.07
N THR A 199 16.54 21.10 18.85
CA THR A 199 15.32 20.31 19.06
C THR A 199 14.37 20.34 17.87
N SER A 200 14.30 21.46 17.14
CA SER A 200 13.39 21.64 16.00
C SER A 200 13.67 20.68 14.85
N GLU A 201 14.94 20.39 14.56
CA GLU A 201 15.35 19.44 13.53
C GLU A 201 15.06 18.00 13.94
N ASN A 202 15.29 17.65 15.22
CA ASN A 202 14.93 16.34 15.75
C ASN A 202 13.41 16.10 15.77
N LEU A 203 12.61 17.13 16.06
CA LEU A 203 11.15 17.08 15.97
C LEU A 203 10.70 16.88 14.53
N ALA A 204 11.31 17.59 13.57
CA ALA A 204 11.02 17.44 12.14
C ALA A 204 11.41 16.04 11.60
N ALA A 205 12.39 15.38 12.23
CA ALA A 205 12.77 14.00 11.99
C ALA A 205 11.89 12.97 12.74
N GLY A 206 10.91 13.43 13.52
CA GLY A 206 9.91 12.59 14.17
C GLY A 206 10.28 12.12 15.59
N GLY A 207 11.15 12.84 16.31
CA GLY A 207 11.47 12.55 17.71
C GLY A 207 11.17 13.72 18.64
N ILE A 208 10.37 13.49 19.69
CA ILE A 208 10.16 14.45 20.79
C ILE A 208 11.26 14.27 21.85
N PRO A 209 12.08 15.30 22.17
CA PRO A 209 13.09 15.19 23.22
C PRO A 209 12.49 15.03 24.63
N ALA A 210 13.21 14.29 25.47
CA ALA A 210 12.91 14.21 26.90
C ALA A 210 13.25 15.55 27.60
N GLY A 211 12.45 15.93 28.60
CA GLY A 211 12.73 17.10 29.45
C GLY A 211 11.99 18.40 29.09
N ILE A 212 10.99 18.33 28.19
CA ILE A 212 10.13 19.47 27.84
C ILE A 212 9.03 19.64 28.91
N SER A 213 8.61 20.89 29.17
CA SER A 213 7.51 21.18 30.11
C SER A 213 6.21 20.49 29.67
N PRO A 214 5.32 20.10 30.61
CA PRO A 214 4.08 19.43 30.26
C PRO A 214 3.17 20.24 29.34
N GLN A 215 3.18 21.59 29.44
CA GLN A 215 2.43 22.44 28.54
C GLN A 215 2.99 22.39 27.11
N LEU A 216 4.30 22.56 26.94
CA LEU A 216 4.95 22.55 25.64
C LEU A 216 4.90 21.17 24.98
N LEU A 217 4.93 20.08 25.77
CA LEU A 217 4.71 18.73 25.27
C LEU A 217 3.32 18.56 24.63
N ASN A 218 2.27 19.10 25.24
CA ASN A 218 0.91 19.04 24.69
C ASN A 218 0.78 19.85 23.40
N GLU A 219 1.41 21.02 23.31
CA GLU A 219 1.45 21.83 22.09
C GLU A 219 2.16 21.09 20.96
N VAL A 220 3.33 20.51 21.22
CA VAL A 220 4.06 19.69 20.25
C VAL A 220 3.22 18.47 19.81
N LYS A 221 2.60 17.76 20.75
CA LYS A 221 1.69 16.63 20.42
C LYS A 221 0.50 17.07 19.57
N THR A 222 -0.01 18.27 19.77
CA THR A 222 -1.08 18.86 18.95
C THR A 222 -0.60 19.08 17.52
N VAL A 223 0.59 19.67 17.35
CA VAL A 223 1.20 19.87 16.03
C VAL A 223 1.42 18.55 15.31
N PHE A 224 1.96 17.53 16.00
CA PHE A 224 2.12 16.19 15.44
C PHE A 224 0.77 15.60 15.05
N THR A 225 -0.23 15.66 15.92
CA THR A 225 -1.57 15.14 15.64
C THR A 225 -2.17 15.78 14.40
N GLN A 226 -2.07 17.11 14.25
CA GLN A 226 -2.54 17.82 13.06
C GLN A 226 -1.77 17.44 11.80
N ALA A 227 -0.45 17.24 11.90
CA ALA A 227 0.37 16.80 10.77
C ALA A 227 -0.05 15.39 10.30
N PHE A 228 -0.32 14.48 11.24
CA PHE A 228 -0.84 13.14 10.93
C PHE A 228 -2.27 13.14 10.39
N GLN A 229 -3.16 13.98 10.92
CA GLN A 229 -4.51 14.17 10.37
C GLN A 229 -4.45 14.61 8.89
N ASN A 230 -3.54 15.53 8.55
CA ASN A 230 -3.32 15.95 7.16
C ASN A 230 -2.82 14.79 6.29
N VAL A 231 -1.82 14.04 6.75
CA VAL A 231 -1.31 12.84 6.07
C VAL A 231 -2.44 11.84 5.80
N PHE A 232 -3.23 11.48 6.82
CA PHE A 232 -4.34 10.54 6.65
C PHE A 232 -5.45 11.07 5.73
N SER A 233 -5.70 12.38 5.74
CA SER A 233 -6.64 13.02 4.82
C SER A 233 -6.15 12.96 3.37
N ILE A 234 -4.86 13.14 3.13
CA ILE A 234 -4.27 13.00 1.79
C ILE A 234 -4.32 11.53 1.36
N SER A 235 -3.97 10.58 2.22
CA SER A 235 -4.13 9.15 1.96
C SER A 235 -5.57 8.78 1.60
N LEU A 236 -6.55 9.36 2.29
CA LEU A 236 -7.97 9.17 1.99
C LEU A 236 -8.31 9.58 0.55
N VAL A 237 -7.80 10.71 0.07
CA VAL A 237 -8.00 11.15 -1.32
C VAL A 237 -7.43 10.15 -2.32
N PHE A 238 -6.22 9.63 -2.09
CA PHE A 238 -5.63 8.61 -2.96
C PHE A 238 -6.43 7.31 -2.95
N VAL A 239 -6.92 6.87 -1.80
CA VAL A 239 -7.74 5.65 -1.69
C VAL A 239 -9.09 5.82 -2.39
N ILE A 240 -9.71 7.00 -2.28
CA ILE A 240 -10.93 7.35 -3.03
C ILE A 240 -10.64 7.34 -4.54
N LEU A 241 -9.50 7.89 -4.97
CA LEU A 241 -9.10 7.86 -6.37
C LEU A 241 -8.94 6.41 -6.87
N THR A 242 -8.28 5.55 -6.10
CA THR A 242 -8.17 4.12 -6.40
C THR A 242 -9.53 3.45 -6.51
N PHE A 243 -10.47 3.76 -5.61
CA PHE A 243 -11.84 3.25 -5.66
C PHE A 243 -12.54 3.59 -6.98
N PHE A 244 -12.36 4.81 -7.51
CA PHE A 244 -12.89 5.16 -8.83
C PHE A 244 -12.16 4.45 -9.97
N ILE A 245 -10.85 4.24 -9.85
CA ILE A 245 -10.07 3.49 -10.85
C ILE A 245 -10.54 2.03 -10.95
N CYS A 246 -11.02 1.42 -9.86
CA CYS A 246 -11.62 0.08 -9.90
C CYS A 246 -12.76 -0.04 -10.92
N TRP A 247 -13.44 1.05 -11.29
CA TRP A 247 -14.50 1.02 -12.29
C TRP A 247 -14.00 0.77 -13.72
N PHE A 248 -12.71 1.05 -13.97
CA PHE A 248 -12.04 0.80 -15.25
C PHE A 248 -11.54 -0.65 -15.39
N LEU A 249 -11.58 -1.44 -14.30
CA LEU A 249 -11.36 -2.88 -14.37
C LEU A 249 -12.46 -3.55 -15.18
N LYS A 250 -12.10 -4.58 -15.95
CA LYS A 250 -13.10 -5.37 -16.67
C LYS A 250 -14.00 -6.11 -15.67
N LYS A 251 -15.27 -6.28 -16.05
CA LYS A 251 -16.27 -7.01 -15.27
C LYS A 251 -16.28 -8.47 -15.69
N GLU A 252 -15.22 -9.19 -15.34
CA GLU A 252 -15.05 -10.62 -15.65
C GLU A 252 -15.01 -11.42 -14.34
N VAL A 253 -15.52 -12.66 -14.38
CA VAL A 253 -15.35 -13.63 -13.30
C VAL A 253 -14.11 -14.46 -13.65
N LEU A 254 -13.26 -14.73 -12.66
CA LEU A 254 -12.13 -15.63 -12.86
C LEU A 254 -12.66 -17.05 -13.03
N SER A 255 -12.57 -17.59 -14.24
CA SER A 255 -12.93 -18.99 -14.49
C SER A 255 -11.94 -19.90 -13.74
N PRO A 256 -12.42 -20.92 -13.01
CA PRO A 256 -11.53 -21.95 -12.54
C PRO A 256 -10.96 -22.66 -13.76
N LYS A 257 -9.69 -22.40 -14.07
CA LYS A 257 -8.97 -23.18 -15.08
C LYS A 257 -8.92 -24.59 -14.55
N LYS A 258 -9.65 -25.52 -15.16
CA LYS A 258 -9.44 -26.96 -14.94
C LYS A 258 -7.95 -27.18 -15.06
N GLU A 259 -7.31 -27.60 -13.97
CA GLU A 259 -6.02 -28.25 -14.07
C GLU A 259 -6.24 -29.39 -15.07
N GLU A 260 -5.60 -29.27 -16.22
CA GLU A 260 -5.43 -30.36 -17.16
C GLU A 260 -4.44 -31.30 -16.47
N SER A 261 -4.98 -32.06 -15.51
CA SER A 261 -4.28 -33.09 -14.78
C SER A 261 -3.90 -34.16 -15.78
N ALA A 262 -2.61 -34.25 -16.03
CA ALA A 262 -1.93 -35.39 -16.63
C ALA A 262 -2.42 -35.78 -18.04
N GLU A 263 -1.81 -35.16 -19.05
CA GLU A 263 -1.46 -35.88 -20.28
C GLU A 263 -0.71 -37.18 -19.89
N THR A 264 -1.44 -38.28 -19.87
CA THR A 264 -1.12 -39.49 -20.61
C THR A 264 0.35 -39.93 -20.56
N VAL A 265 0.85 -40.28 -19.37
CA VAL A 265 1.87 -41.34 -19.25
C VAL A 265 1.16 -42.68 -19.32
N THR A 266 0.56 -42.97 -20.47
CA THR A 266 0.19 -44.33 -20.89
C THR A 266 1.07 -44.70 -22.07
N GLY A 267 2.38 -44.50 -21.90
CA GLY A 267 3.40 -45.12 -22.74
C GLY A 267 3.51 -46.57 -22.31
N THR A 268 2.83 -47.44 -23.06
CA THR A 268 3.01 -48.89 -23.11
C THR A 268 4.44 -49.33 -22.79
N ILE A 269 4.63 -50.04 -21.69
CA ILE A 269 5.80 -50.91 -21.50
C ILE A 269 5.59 -52.08 -22.48
N PRO A 270 6.48 -52.32 -23.47
CA PRO A 270 6.44 -53.58 -24.19
C PRO A 270 6.84 -54.69 -23.22
N GLU A 271 5.90 -55.60 -22.94
CA GLU A 271 6.23 -56.95 -22.50
C GLU A 271 7.11 -57.59 -23.59
N THR A 272 8.39 -57.76 -23.30
CA THR A 272 9.22 -58.75 -23.98
C THR A 272 10.02 -59.51 -22.92
N LEU A 273 9.56 -60.73 -22.68
CA LEU A 273 10.27 -61.98 -22.35
C LEU A 273 11.78 -61.88 -22.08
#